data_AF-A0A967Z3Q6-F1
#
_entry.id   AF-A0A967Z3Q6-F1
#
_cell.length_a   1.000
_cell.length_b   1.000
_cell.length_c   1.000
_cell.angle_alpha   90.00
_cell.angle_beta   90.00
_cell.angle_gamma   90.00
#
_symmetry.space_group_name_H-M   'P 1'
#
loop_
_entity.id
_entity.type
_entity.pdbx_description
1 polymer ?
#
loop_
_entity_poly.entity_id
_entity_poly.type
_entity_poly.pdbx_seq_one_letter_code
_entity_poly.pdbx_strand_id
1 'polypeptide(L)'
;LCVERLAKIIQEHWGKSSLAQSLAVYNTTLQREITFLDQLIHGCYRAFSQFELLVDFSMYYFAGAIWSETRYRNGAATTGDEFLFSHHEPFRKAVGRSYQALLELCGNRQIPREYIFDFRERIAKDIAPYNVAGLCDPNKHNMYPFLMAESGDTFSTPNQAH
;
A
#
# COMPACT_ATOMS: atom_id res chain seq x y z
N LEU A 1 1.86 14.96 0.34
CA LEU A 1 1.02 14.57 -0.82
C LEU A 1 -0.25 15.42 -1.00
N CYS A 2 -1.29 15.32 -0.15
CA CYS A 2 -2.58 15.98 -0.44
C CYS A 2 -2.54 17.50 -0.47
N VAL A 3 -1.87 18.13 0.50
CA VAL A 3 -1.71 19.60 0.57
C VAL A 3 -0.79 20.10 -0.53
N GLU A 4 0.30 19.36 -0.83
CA GLU A 4 1.24 19.70 -1.90
C GLU A 4 0.58 19.67 -3.28
N ARG A 5 -0.25 18.65 -3.56
CA ARG A 5 -1.02 18.58 -4.83
C ARG A 5 -1.99 19.75 -4.97
N LEU A 6 -2.69 20.11 -3.88
CA LEU A 6 -3.60 21.26 -3.89
C LEU A 6 -2.84 22.57 -4.11
N ALA A 7 -1.72 22.77 -3.41
CA ALA A 7 -0.87 23.94 -3.58
C ALA A 7 -0.36 24.06 -5.02
N LYS A 8 0.05 22.94 -5.63
CA LYS A 8 0.47 22.89 -7.04
C LYS A 8 -0.66 23.27 -8.00
N ILE A 9 -1.87 22.75 -7.79
CA ILE A 9 -3.04 23.10 -8.61
C ILE A 9 -3.33 24.61 -8.51
N ILE A 10 -3.30 25.15 -7.29
CA ILE A 10 -3.47 26.58 -7.08
C ILE A 10 -2.38 27.34 -7.83
N GLN A 11 -1.11 27.02 -7.62
CA GLN A 11 0.02 27.68 -8.28
C GLN A 11 -0.07 27.65 -9.82
N GLU A 12 -0.48 26.53 -10.40
CA GLU A 12 -0.51 26.33 -11.85
C GLU A 12 -1.76 26.91 -12.53
N HIS A 13 -2.88 26.94 -11.82
CA HIS A 13 -4.19 27.26 -12.41
C HIS A 13 -4.86 28.51 -11.82
N TRP A 14 -4.27 29.19 -10.84
CA TRP A 14 -4.86 30.40 -10.25
C TRP A 14 -5.24 31.44 -11.32
N GLY A 15 -6.47 31.94 -11.23
CA GLY A 15 -7.01 32.92 -12.19
C GLY A 15 -7.26 32.39 -13.61
N LYS A 16 -7.02 31.10 -13.88
CA LYS A 16 -7.31 30.46 -15.18
C LYS A 16 -8.66 29.76 -15.15
N SER A 17 -9.32 29.70 -16.30
CA SER A 17 -10.58 28.94 -16.47
C SER A 17 -10.41 27.44 -16.19
N SER A 18 -9.19 26.91 -16.31
CA SER A 18 -8.87 25.51 -16.01
C SER A 18 -8.85 25.16 -14.51
N LEU A 19 -8.87 26.14 -13.60
CA LEU A 19 -8.82 25.90 -12.15
C LEU A 19 -9.96 25.01 -11.66
N ALA A 20 -11.20 25.30 -12.09
CA ALA A 20 -12.37 24.56 -11.67
C ALA A 20 -12.28 23.08 -12.09
N GLN A 21 -11.80 22.81 -13.31
CA GLN A 21 -11.60 21.46 -13.80
C GLN A 21 -10.50 20.73 -13.03
N SER A 22 -9.35 21.36 -12.79
CA SER A 22 -8.25 20.76 -12.03
C SER A 22 -8.66 20.43 -10.59
N LEU A 23 -9.46 21.29 -9.95
CA LEU A 23 -10.02 21.02 -8.61
C LEU A 23 -11.04 19.87 -8.61
N ALA A 24 -11.86 19.74 -9.65
CA ALA A 24 -12.80 18.62 -9.78
C ALA A 24 -12.07 17.27 -9.95
N VAL A 25 -11.00 17.24 -10.74
CA VAL A 25 -10.13 16.06 -10.87
C VAL A 25 -9.49 15.72 -9.53
N TYR A 26 -8.94 16.72 -8.82
CA TYR A 26 -8.37 16.53 -7.49
C TYR A 26 -9.37 15.95 -6.49
N ASN A 27 -10.59 16.48 -6.46
CA ASN A 27 -11.64 15.95 -5.58
C ASN A 27 -11.96 14.48 -5.90
N THR A 28 -12.07 14.12 -7.17
CA THR A 28 -12.32 12.73 -7.59
C THR A 28 -11.20 11.79 -7.13
N THR A 29 -9.95 12.24 -7.26
CA THR A 29 -8.79 11.51 -6.76
C THR A 29 -8.82 11.36 -5.24
N LEU A 30 -9.10 12.43 -4.51
CA LEU A 30 -9.18 12.40 -3.04
C LEU A 30 -10.27 11.44 -2.55
N GLN A 31 -11.45 11.46 -3.18
CA GLN A 31 -12.55 10.54 -2.82
C GLN A 31 -12.17 9.08 -3.05
N ARG A 32 -11.43 8.79 -4.12
CA ARG A 32 -10.90 7.44 -4.37
C ARG A 32 -9.88 7.01 -3.32
N GLU A 33 -8.96 7.89 -2.92
CA GLU A 33 -7.99 7.62 -1.85
C GLU A 33 -8.70 7.35 -0.51
N ILE A 34 -9.69 8.18 -0.16
CA ILE A 34 -10.49 8.03 1.07
C ILE A 34 -11.25 6.70 1.07
N THR A 35 -11.96 6.39 -0.01
CA THR A 35 -12.73 5.14 -0.12
C THR A 35 -11.82 3.91 -0.01
N PHE A 36 -10.64 3.97 -0.62
CA PHE A 36 -9.65 2.90 -0.55
C PHE A 36 -9.11 2.70 0.88
N LEU A 37 -8.80 3.79 1.58
CA LEU A 37 -8.35 3.75 2.96
C LEU A 37 -9.42 3.26 3.92
N ASP A 38 -10.66 3.71 3.74
CA ASP A 38 -11.79 3.29 4.57
C ASP A 38 -11.96 1.76 4.53
N GLN A 39 -11.86 1.16 3.33
CA GLN A 39 -11.90 -0.31 3.18
C GLN A 39 -10.76 -1.02 3.92
N LEU A 40 -9.52 -0.52 3.81
CA LEU A 40 -8.37 -1.11 4.51
C LEU A 40 -8.52 -1.00 6.03
N ILE A 41 -8.86 0.19 6.52
CA ILE A 41 -8.96 0.47 7.96
C ILE A 41 -10.13 -0.31 8.56
N HIS A 42 -11.31 -0.25 7.92
CA HIS A 42 -12.49 -0.98 8.39
C HIS A 42 -12.25 -2.49 8.36
N GLY A 43 -11.62 -3.04 7.32
CA GLY A 43 -11.27 -4.46 7.26
C GLY A 43 -10.36 -4.87 8.41
N CYS A 44 -9.31 -4.10 8.71
CA CYS A 44 -8.47 -4.34 9.88
C CYS A 44 -9.25 -4.33 11.19
N TYR A 45 -10.15 -3.37 11.40
CA TYR A 45 -11.00 -3.34 12.60
C TYR A 45 -11.97 -4.53 12.69
N ARG A 46 -12.45 -5.05 11.56
CA ARG A 46 -13.29 -6.26 11.52
C ARG A 46 -12.50 -7.52 11.86
N ALA A 47 -11.25 -7.58 11.42
CA ALA A 47 -10.34 -8.68 11.70
C ALA A 47 -9.71 -8.63 13.10
N PHE A 48 -10.02 -7.62 13.92
CA PHE A 48 -9.24 -7.34 15.14
C PHE A 48 -9.28 -8.49 16.17
N SER A 49 -10.36 -9.29 16.18
CA SER A 49 -10.49 -10.49 17.01
C SER A 49 -9.86 -11.75 16.41
N GLN A 50 -9.35 -11.68 15.17
CA GLN A 50 -8.76 -12.79 14.41
C GLN A 50 -7.37 -12.35 13.89
N PHE A 51 -6.37 -12.49 14.75
CA PHE A 51 -5.04 -11.91 14.53
C PHE A 51 -4.40 -12.32 13.18
N GLU A 52 -4.53 -13.57 12.76
CA GLU A 52 -3.99 -14.04 11.48
C GLU A 52 -4.60 -13.28 10.29
N LEU A 53 -5.93 -13.15 10.26
CA LEU A 53 -6.63 -12.40 9.22
C LEU A 53 -6.28 -10.91 9.23
N LEU A 54 -6.09 -10.32 10.41
CA LEU A 54 -5.65 -8.94 10.55
C LEU A 54 -4.25 -8.74 9.93
N VAL A 55 -3.31 -9.61 10.28
CA VAL A 55 -1.94 -9.58 9.77
C VAL A 55 -1.97 -9.71 8.25
N ASP A 56 -2.64 -10.74 7.74
CA ASP A 56 -2.71 -11.00 6.30
C ASP A 56 -3.34 -9.82 5.56
N PHE A 57 -4.48 -9.30 6.03
CA PHE A 57 -5.14 -8.17 5.37
C PHE A 57 -4.32 -6.87 5.42
N SER A 58 -3.58 -6.63 6.50
CA SER A 58 -2.69 -5.48 6.62
C SER A 58 -1.54 -5.48 5.59
N MET A 59 -1.22 -6.62 4.97
CA MET A 59 -0.19 -6.71 3.94
C MET A 59 -0.52 -5.88 2.70
N TYR A 60 -1.80 -5.62 2.40
CA TYR A 60 -2.15 -4.68 1.33
C TYR A 60 -1.68 -3.25 1.63
N TYR A 61 -1.82 -2.80 2.88
CA TYR A 61 -1.32 -1.48 3.29
C TYR A 61 0.20 -1.41 3.09
N PHE A 62 0.93 -2.41 3.60
CA PHE A 62 2.39 -2.44 3.46
C PHE A 62 2.84 -2.53 2.01
N ALA A 63 2.21 -3.38 1.19
CA ALA A 63 2.52 -3.49 -0.22
C ALA A 63 2.31 -2.15 -0.95
N GLY A 64 1.18 -1.49 -0.72
CA GLY A 64 0.88 -0.20 -1.33
C GLY A 64 1.84 0.91 -0.87
N ALA A 65 2.18 0.95 0.42
CA ALA A 65 3.08 1.93 0.99
C ALA A 65 4.51 1.77 0.46
N ILE A 66 5.07 0.56 0.57
CA ILE A 66 6.44 0.25 0.17
C ILE A 66 6.61 0.44 -1.35
N TRP A 67 5.63 0.00 -2.14
CA TRP A 67 5.69 0.16 -3.59
C TRP A 67 5.64 1.64 -4.00
N SER A 68 4.75 2.43 -3.37
CA SER A 68 4.66 3.87 -3.61
C SER A 68 5.96 4.60 -3.24
N GLU A 69 6.55 4.25 -2.09
CA GLU A 69 7.81 4.83 -1.65
C GLU A 69 8.98 4.44 -2.56
N THR A 70 9.03 3.18 -3.00
CA THR A 70 10.07 2.69 -3.91
C THR A 70 10.00 3.42 -5.26
N ARG A 71 8.79 3.63 -5.80
CA ARG A 71 8.59 4.42 -7.02
C ARG A 71 9.03 5.87 -6.83
N TYR A 72 8.73 6.47 -5.68
CA TYR A 72 9.15 7.83 -5.35
C TYR A 72 10.68 7.94 -5.28
N ARG A 73 11.34 7.05 -4.53
CA ARG A 73 12.81 7.03 -4.37
C ARG A 73 13.54 6.80 -5.70
N ASN A 74 12.99 5.96 -6.57
CA ASN A 74 13.58 5.64 -7.86
C ASN A 74 13.23 6.66 -8.97
N GLY A 75 12.53 7.75 -8.64
CA GLY A 75 12.11 8.76 -9.63
C GLY A 75 11.06 8.27 -10.64
N ALA A 76 10.45 7.11 -10.39
CA ALA A 76 9.42 6.52 -11.25
C ALA A 76 7.99 7.00 -10.91
N ALA A 77 7.83 7.73 -9.80
CA ALA A 77 6.54 8.29 -9.40
C ALA A 77 6.10 9.40 -10.36
N THR A 78 4.84 9.34 -10.79
CA THR A 78 4.24 10.33 -11.69
C THR A 78 3.28 11.26 -10.95
N THR A 79 2.81 12.31 -11.61
CA THR A 79 1.75 13.17 -11.06
C THR A 79 0.40 12.44 -10.89
N GLY A 80 0.23 11.30 -11.55
CA GLY A 80 -0.92 10.40 -11.38
C GLY A 80 -0.77 9.43 -10.21
N ASP A 81 0.39 9.39 -9.54
CA ASP A 81 0.60 8.48 -8.42
C ASP A 81 -0.18 8.96 -7.19
N GLU A 82 -1.24 8.22 -6.90
CA GLU A 82 -2.09 8.37 -5.72
C GLU A 82 -1.52 7.69 -4.47
N PHE A 83 -2.00 8.11 -3.30
CA PHE A 83 -1.64 7.57 -2.01
C PHE A 83 -1.86 6.05 -1.95
N LEU A 84 -0.88 5.32 -1.40
CA LEU A 84 -0.86 3.85 -1.32
C LEU A 84 -1.17 3.15 -2.65
N PHE A 85 -0.75 3.74 -3.76
CA PHE A 85 -0.95 3.18 -5.09
C PHE A 85 -2.44 2.99 -5.46
N SER A 86 -3.36 3.76 -4.86
CA SER A 86 -4.80 3.62 -5.06
C SER A 86 -5.28 3.91 -6.48
N HIS A 87 -4.51 4.62 -7.30
CA HIS A 87 -4.87 4.82 -8.71
C HIS A 87 -4.86 3.51 -9.51
N HIS A 88 -4.07 2.51 -9.07
CA HIS A 88 -3.90 1.26 -9.78
C HIS A 88 -5.12 0.34 -9.61
N GLU A 89 -5.95 0.26 -10.66
CA GLU A 89 -7.22 -0.46 -10.62
C GLU A 89 -7.11 -1.94 -10.26
N PRO A 90 -6.17 -2.75 -10.81
CA PRO A 90 -6.03 -4.15 -10.41
C PRO A 90 -5.75 -4.32 -8.92
N PHE A 91 -4.93 -3.44 -8.35
CA PHE A 91 -4.57 -3.47 -6.92
C PHE A 91 -5.78 -3.11 -6.05
N ARG A 92 -6.50 -2.03 -6.41
CA ARG A 92 -7.75 -1.67 -5.73
C ARG A 92 -8.80 -2.77 -5.78
N LYS A 93 -8.98 -3.41 -6.93
CA LYS A 93 -9.94 -4.51 -7.08
C LYS A 93 -9.54 -5.72 -6.24
N ALA A 94 -8.25 -6.02 -6.12
CA ALA A 94 -7.76 -7.06 -5.23
C ALA A 94 -8.11 -6.76 -3.77
N VAL A 95 -7.81 -5.56 -3.28
CA VAL A 95 -8.21 -5.11 -1.93
C VAL A 95 -9.72 -5.22 -1.74
N GLY A 96 -10.51 -4.73 -2.69
CA GLY A 96 -11.98 -4.79 -2.61
C GLY A 96 -12.53 -6.22 -2.53
N ARG A 97 -11.98 -7.17 -3.31
CA ARG A 97 -12.39 -8.59 -3.25
C ARG A 97 -12.02 -9.22 -1.91
N SER A 98 -10.79 -9.01 -1.45
CA SER A 98 -10.31 -9.58 -0.19
C SER A 98 -11.00 -8.94 1.01
N TYR A 99 -11.37 -7.67 0.92
CA TYR A 99 -12.21 -7.01 1.92
C TYR A 99 -13.59 -7.68 2.05
N GLN A 100 -14.28 -7.98 0.94
CA GLN A 100 -15.56 -8.70 1.01
C GLN A 100 -15.40 -10.11 1.60
N ALA A 101 -14.39 -10.86 1.14
CA ALA A 101 -14.09 -12.18 1.70
C ALA A 101 -13.78 -12.13 3.20
N LEU A 102 -13.05 -11.10 3.65
CA LEU A 102 -12.75 -10.88 5.06
C LEU A 102 -14.02 -10.65 5.88
N LEU A 103 -14.95 -9.82 5.39
CA LEU A 103 -16.22 -9.56 6.07
C LEU A 103 -17.04 -10.85 6.22
N GLU A 104 -17.08 -11.70 5.19
CA GLU A 104 -17.75 -13.00 5.23
C GLU A 104 -17.11 -13.92 6.27
N LEU A 105 -15.77 -14.00 6.31
CA LEU A 105 -15.04 -14.81 7.30
C LEU A 105 -15.27 -14.31 8.73
N CYS A 106 -15.18 -13.00 8.97
CA CYS A 106 -15.41 -12.40 10.28
C CYS A 106 -16.87 -12.51 10.76
N GLY A 107 -17.82 -12.73 9.85
CA GLY A 107 -19.23 -13.00 10.20
C GLY A 107 -19.45 -14.39 10.80
N ASN A 108 -18.50 -15.32 10.64
CA ASN A 108 -18.60 -16.69 11.13
C ASN A 108 -18.06 -16.82 12.56
N ARG A 109 -18.79 -17.52 13.43
CA ARG A 109 -18.36 -17.75 14.82
C ARG A 109 -17.08 -18.58 14.94
N GLN A 110 -16.83 -19.45 13.97
CA GLN A 110 -15.65 -20.30 13.92
C GLN A 110 -15.15 -20.36 12.49
N ILE A 111 -13.89 -20.01 12.29
CA ILE A 111 -13.25 -19.97 10.98
C ILE A 111 -12.30 -21.16 10.91
N PRO A 112 -12.56 -22.15 10.04
CA PRO A 112 -11.63 -23.26 9.87
C PRO A 112 -10.28 -22.76 9.34
N ARG A 113 -9.18 -23.38 9.79
CA ARG A 113 -7.82 -22.94 9.46
C ARG A 113 -7.51 -22.92 7.97
N GLU A 114 -8.13 -23.82 7.21
CA GLU A 114 -8.01 -23.86 5.74
C GLU A 114 -8.44 -22.56 5.06
N TYR A 115 -9.50 -21.90 5.56
CA TYR A 115 -9.94 -20.61 5.01
C TYR A 115 -8.97 -19.48 5.33
N ILE A 116 -8.31 -19.52 6.50
CA ILE A 116 -7.26 -18.54 6.85
C ILE A 116 -6.06 -18.74 5.92
N PHE A 117 -5.66 -19.99 5.67
CA PHE A 117 -4.58 -20.32 4.75
C PHE A 117 -4.89 -19.86 3.31
N ASP A 118 -6.08 -20.17 2.80
CA ASP A 118 -6.52 -19.76 1.46
C ASP A 118 -6.60 -18.23 1.31
N PHE A 119 -7.03 -17.54 2.38
CA PHE A 119 -7.06 -16.09 2.44
C PHE A 119 -5.65 -15.50 2.34
N ARG A 120 -4.69 -16.01 3.11
CA ARG A 120 -3.28 -15.60 3.04
C ARG A 120 -2.68 -15.83 1.66
N GLU A 121 -2.88 -17.02 1.09
CA GLU A 121 -2.38 -17.39 -0.24
C GLU A 121 -2.91 -16.45 -1.33
N ARG A 122 -4.18 -16.06 -1.23
CA ARG A 122 -4.78 -15.07 -2.14
C ARG A 122 -4.10 -13.72 -2.02
N ILE A 123 -3.91 -13.22 -0.79
CA ILE A 123 -3.27 -11.93 -0.57
C ILE A 123 -1.84 -11.94 -1.09
N ALA A 124 -1.07 -13.00 -0.81
CA ALA A 124 0.29 -13.16 -1.32
C ALA A 124 0.34 -13.09 -2.86
N LYS A 125 -0.60 -13.74 -3.55
CA LYS A 125 -0.73 -13.67 -5.02
C LYS A 125 -1.10 -12.28 -5.52
N ASP A 126 -2.04 -11.61 -4.84
CA ASP A 126 -2.50 -10.28 -5.22
C ASP A 126 -1.40 -9.22 -5.09
N ILE A 127 -0.56 -9.32 -4.05
CA ILE A 127 0.51 -8.34 -3.81
C ILE A 127 1.82 -8.70 -4.50
N ALA A 128 2.00 -9.92 -5.00
CA ALA A 128 3.24 -10.38 -5.62
C ALA A 128 3.84 -9.40 -6.66
N PRO A 129 3.05 -8.73 -7.54
CA PRO A 129 3.60 -7.77 -8.49
C PRO A 129 4.19 -6.49 -7.86
N TYR A 130 3.83 -6.18 -6.62
CA TYR A 130 4.20 -4.96 -5.89
C TYR A 130 5.10 -5.25 -4.68
N ASN A 131 5.37 -6.54 -4.43
CA ASN A 131 6.02 -7.02 -3.23
C ASN A 131 7.54 -7.00 -3.34
N VAL A 132 8.14 -5.82 -3.18
CA VAL A 132 9.60 -5.65 -3.21
C VAL A 132 10.29 -5.98 -1.88
N ALA A 133 9.54 -6.11 -0.79
CA ALA A 133 10.06 -6.38 0.55
C ALA A 133 9.94 -7.85 0.98
N GLY A 134 9.37 -8.72 0.13
CA GLY A 134 9.07 -10.11 0.47
C GLY A 134 8.06 -10.25 1.60
N LEU A 135 6.99 -9.45 1.55
CA LEU A 135 5.77 -9.57 2.34
C LEU A 135 5.13 -10.95 2.17
N CYS A 136 4.41 -11.41 3.19
CA CYS A 136 3.79 -12.75 3.28
C CYS A 136 4.76 -13.94 3.34
N ASP A 137 6.08 -13.73 3.43
CA ASP A 137 7.07 -14.80 3.63
C ASP A 137 6.94 -15.42 5.04
N PRO A 138 6.58 -16.72 5.15
CA PRO A 138 6.44 -17.40 6.44
C PRO A 138 7.71 -17.38 7.30
N ASN A 139 8.89 -17.36 6.66
CA ASN A 139 10.17 -17.41 7.35
C ASN A 139 10.56 -16.06 7.97
N LYS A 140 9.88 -14.97 7.59
CA LYS A 140 10.14 -13.64 8.15
C LYS A 140 9.39 -13.39 9.45
N HIS A 141 8.45 -14.25 9.85
CA HIS A 141 7.68 -14.10 11.10
C HIS A 141 7.09 -12.69 11.29
N ASN A 142 6.63 -12.05 10.20
CA ASN A 142 6.15 -10.65 10.17
C ASN A 142 7.19 -9.58 10.58
N MET A 143 8.47 -9.95 10.66
CA MET A 143 9.59 -9.03 10.82
C MET A 143 10.17 -8.74 9.43
N TYR A 144 9.75 -7.62 8.85
CA TYR A 144 10.26 -7.18 7.55
C TYR A 144 11.44 -6.24 7.77
N PRO A 145 12.65 -6.59 7.27
CA PRO A 145 13.81 -5.72 7.43
C PRO A 145 13.56 -4.38 6.76
N PHE A 146 13.99 -3.31 7.42
CA PHE A 146 14.03 -1.99 6.82
C PHE A 146 15.00 -2.03 5.64
N LEU A 147 14.50 -1.87 4.42
CA LEU A 147 15.33 -1.74 3.22
C LEU A 147 16.03 -0.37 3.29
N MET A 148 17.19 -0.31 3.97
CA MET A 148 18.19 0.69 3.68
C MET A 148 18.56 0.52 2.21
N ALA A 149 18.24 1.52 1.38
CA ALA A 149 18.88 1.63 0.09
C ALA A 149 20.38 1.69 0.36
N GLU A 150 21.14 0.77 -0.21
CA GLU A 150 22.60 0.85 -0.20
C GLU A 150 22.99 2.15 -0.90
N SER A 151 23.24 3.20 -0.11
CA SER A 151 24.15 4.25 -0.51
C SER A 151 25.50 3.58 -0.66
N GLY A 152 25.89 3.35 -1.91
CA GLY A 152 27.24 2.98 -2.25
C GLY A 152 28.19 4.00 -1.66
N ASP A 153 29.05 3.53 -0.76
CA ASP A 153 30.37 4.11 -0.56
C ASP A 153 31.31 2.97 -0.19
N THR A 154 32.11 2.60 -1.18
CA THR A 154 33.33 1.81 -1.03
C THR A 154 34.26 2.52 -0.05
N PHE A 155 34.31 2.06 1.19
CA PHE A 155 35.46 2.30 2.04
C PHE A 155 36.39 1.09 1.95
N SER A 156 37.37 1.23 1.04
CA SER A 156 38.60 0.47 1.01
C SER A 156 39.23 0.46 2.41
N THR A 157 39.41 -0.71 2.99
CA THR A 157 40.31 -0.91 4.14
C THR A 157 41.76 -0.72 3.69
N PRO A 158 42.53 0.24 4.25
CA PRO A 158 43.97 0.16 4.20
C PRO A 158 44.44 -0.68 5.39
N ASN A 159 45.08 -1.78 5.04
CA ASN A 159 46.04 -2.53 5.84
C ASN A 159 46.95 -1.60 6.69
N GLN A 160 47.07 -1.85 8.00
CA GLN A 160 48.29 -1.55 8.77
C GLN A 160 48.35 -2.28 10.13
N ALA A 161 49.28 -3.25 10.19
CA ALA A 161 50.24 -3.57 11.25
C ALA A 161 49.83 -3.48 12.74
N HIS A 162 49.79 -4.63 13.42
CA HIS A 162 50.87 -5.08 14.33
C HIS A 162 50.75 -6.56 14.67
#